data_AF-A0A969U4S9-F1
#
_entry.id   AF-A0A969U4S9-F1
#
_cell.length_a   1.000
_cell.length_b   1.000
_cell.length_c   1.000
_cell.angle_alpha   90.00
_cell.angle_beta   90.00
_cell.angle_gamma   90.00
#
_symmetry.space_group_name_H-M   'P 1'
#
loop_
_entity.id
_entity.type
_entity.pdbx_description
1 polymer ?
#
loop_
_entity_poly.entity_id
_entity_poly.type
_entity_poly.pdbx_seq_one_letter_code
_entity_poly.pdbx_strand_id
1 'polypeptide(L)'
;MSLVLERETPPLKEDETGAIRVGSSRVLLETVIRAFQDGASPESIVHRYSTLSLSDVYNTIGYYLRHQDAVEAYLDRREQLAQSVQQRLSGIQPDLSLIRTRLLSQQNQY
;
A
#
# COMPACT_ATOMS: atom_id res chain seq x y z
N MET A 1 11.48 12.10 -38.77
CA MET A 1 11.60 11.03 -37.74
C MET A 1 10.19 10.62 -37.35
N SER A 2 9.87 9.32 -37.40
CA SER A 2 8.57 8.79 -36.96
C SER A 2 8.67 8.30 -35.52
N LEU A 3 7.77 8.76 -34.66
CA LEU A 3 7.64 8.25 -33.30
C LEU A 3 7.04 6.84 -33.36
N VAL A 4 7.72 5.86 -32.77
CA VAL A 4 7.20 4.50 -32.60
C VAL A 4 6.58 4.43 -31.19
N LEU A 5 5.30 4.05 -31.11
CA LEU A 5 4.60 3.88 -29.85
C LEU A 5 4.79 2.45 -29.34
N GLU A 6 5.35 2.31 -28.14
CA GLU A 6 5.56 1.01 -27.49
C GLU A 6 4.38 0.68 -26.56
N ARG A 7 4.06 -0.62 -26.45
CA ARG A 7 3.06 -1.10 -25.48
C ARG A 7 3.77 -1.37 -24.16
N GLU A 8 3.58 -0.48 -23.20
CA GLU A 8 4.10 -0.65 -21.85
C GLU A 8 3.12 -1.39 -20.96
N THR A 9 3.61 -2.35 -20.17
CA THR A 9 2.85 -2.95 -19.08
C THR A 9 2.80 -2.00 -17.89
N PRO A 10 1.68 -1.94 -17.14
CA PRO A 10 1.62 -1.16 -15.91
C PRO A 10 2.76 -1.53 -14.95
N PRO A 11 3.31 -0.58 -14.18
CA PRO A 11 4.40 -0.81 -13.25
C PRO A 11 3.87 -1.49 -11.97
N LEU A 12 3.21 -2.64 -12.12
CA LEU A 12 2.54 -3.37 -11.06
C LEU A 12 3.10 -4.79 -11.01
N LYS A 13 3.55 -5.22 -9.84
CA LYS A 13 4.13 -6.54 -9.62
C LYS A 13 3.48 -7.20 -8.42
N GLU A 14 2.96 -8.40 -8.61
CA GLU A 14 2.47 -9.25 -7.53
C GLU A 14 3.66 -9.95 -6.86
N ASP A 15 3.68 -9.95 -5.52
CA ASP A 15 4.66 -10.72 -4.74
C ASP A 15 4.11 -12.10 -4.32
N GLU A 16 4.95 -12.91 -3.67
CA GLU A 16 4.61 -14.27 -3.23
C GLU A 16 3.40 -14.33 -2.27
N THR A 17 3.03 -13.20 -1.67
CA THR A 17 1.90 -13.09 -0.75
C THR A 17 0.61 -12.64 -1.46
N GLY A 18 0.65 -12.42 -2.77
CA GLY A 18 -0.44 -11.84 -3.55
C GLY A 18 -0.61 -10.33 -3.36
N ALA A 19 0.38 -9.65 -2.77
CA ALA A 19 0.37 -8.20 -2.63
C ALA A 19 0.92 -7.55 -3.90
N ILE A 20 0.26 -6.50 -4.39
CA ILE A 20 0.68 -5.78 -5.59
C ILE A 20 1.53 -4.57 -5.17
N ARG A 21 2.71 -4.45 -5.78
CA ARG A 21 3.69 -3.37 -5.54
C ARG A 21 3.88 -2.53 -6.77
N VAL A 22 4.20 -1.25 -6.55
CA VAL A 22 4.39 -0.26 -7.61
C VAL A 22 5.87 -0.14 -7.99
N GLY A 23 6.17 -0.30 -9.29
CA GLY A 23 7.48 -0.15 -9.89
C GLY A 23 8.49 -1.19 -9.39
N SER A 24 9.63 -0.70 -8.92
CA SER A 24 10.65 -1.48 -8.18
C SER A 24 10.56 -1.26 -6.67
N SER A 25 9.58 -0.49 -6.20
CA SER A 25 9.45 -0.11 -4.79
C SER A 25 8.79 -1.22 -3.97
N ARG A 26 8.86 -1.08 -2.64
CA ARG A 26 8.05 -1.87 -1.71
C ARG A 26 6.70 -1.23 -1.38
N VAL A 27 6.34 -0.13 -2.04
CA VAL A 27 5.07 0.55 -1.81
C VAL A 27 3.95 -0.25 -2.45
N LEU A 28 2.90 -0.50 -1.67
CA LEU A 28 1.73 -1.26 -2.07
C LEU A 28 0.83 -0.44 -3.00
N LEU A 29 0.14 -1.13 -3.90
CA LEU A 29 -0.86 -0.52 -4.78
C LEU A 29 -1.94 0.21 -3.95
N GLU A 30 -2.43 -0.43 -2.90
CA GLU A 30 -3.46 0.09 -1.98
C GLU A 30 -3.03 1.45 -1.40
N THR A 31 -1.75 1.63 -1.11
CA THR A 31 -1.22 2.89 -0.56
C THR A 31 -1.29 4.02 -1.58
N VAL A 32 -0.93 3.77 -2.83
CA VAL A 32 -0.97 4.78 -3.90
C VAL A 32 -2.41 5.15 -4.25
N ILE A 33 -3.29 4.14 -4.40
CA ILE A 33 -4.68 4.38 -4.79
C ILE A 33 -5.45 5.10 -3.69
N ARG A 34 -5.31 4.71 -2.42
CA ARG A 34 -5.96 5.42 -1.31
C ARG A 34 -5.48 6.86 -1.19
N ALA A 35 -4.18 7.11 -1.31
CA ALA A 35 -3.66 8.48 -1.27
C ALA A 35 -4.22 9.34 -2.42
N PHE A 36 -4.36 8.78 -3.62
CA PHE A 36 -4.99 9.46 -4.75
C PHE A 36 -6.49 9.74 -4.51
N GLN A 37 -7.24 8.75 -3.99
CA GLN A 37 -8.65 8.91 -3.61
C GLN A 37 -8.84 9.97 -2.51
N ASP A 38 -7.88 10.09 -1.59
CA ASP A 38 -7.83 11.14 -0.55
C ASP A 38 -7.46 12.53 -1.12
N GLY A 39 -7.28 12.67 -2.44
CA GLY A 39 -6.98 13.92 -3.13
C GLY A 39 -5.50 14.30 -3.18
N ALA A 40 -4.58 13.39 -2.83
CA ALA A 40 -3.16 13.65 -2.99
C ALA A 40 -2.76 13.65 -4.48
N SER A 41 -1.96 14.65 -4.88
CA SER A 41 -1.38 14.67 -6.23
C SER A 41 -0.31 13.58 -6.40
N PRO A 42 -0.03 13.10 -7.62
CA PRO A 42 1.06 12.17 -7.89
C PRO A 42 2.42 12.62 -7.32
N GLU A 43 2.73 13.92 -7.41
CA GLU A 43 3.95 14.52 -6.85
C GLU A 43 3.96 14.43 -5.33
N SER A 44 2.81 14.69 -4.70
CA SER A 44 2.66 14.58 -3.24
C SER A 44 2.84 13.13 -2.78
N ILE A 45 2.36 12.16 -3.55
CA ILE A 45 2.53 10.72 -3.27
C ILE A 45 4.02 10.34 -3.37
N VAL A 46 4.72 10.76 -4.43
CA VAL A 46 6.18 10.52 -4.55
C VAL A 46 6.95 11.20 -3.43
N HIS A 47 6.56 12.42 -3.03
CA HIS A 47 7.19 13.12 -1.92
C HIS A 47 7.06 12.36 -0.60
N ARG A 48 5.89 11.75 -0.33
CA ARG A 48 5.67 10.90 0.85
C ARG A 48 6.39 9.56 0.76
N TYR A 49 6.51 9.01 -0.45
CA TYR A 49 7.10 7.70 -0.71
C TYR A 49 8.25 7.80 -1.72
N SER A 50 9.40 8.30 -1.26
CA SER A 50 10.57 8.64 -2.10
C SER A 50 11.19 7.48 -2.90
N THR A 51 10.76 6.24 -2.64
CA THR A 51 11.15 5.05 -3.43
C THR A 51 10.31 4.87 -4.70
N LEU A 52 9.23 5.63 -4.87
CA LEU A 52 8.43 5.66 -6.08
C LEU A 52 9.04 6.61 -7.11
N SER A 53 8.99 6.21 -8.39
CA SER A 53 9.22 7.14 -9.49
C SER A 53 7.92 7.87 -9.84
N LEU A 54 8.03 9.12 -10.29
CA LEU A 54 6.85 9.90 -10.69
C LEU A 54 6.11 9.26 -11.86
N SER A 55 6.85 8.72 -12.84
CA SER A 55 6.27 7.97 -13.96
C SER A 55 5.48 6.76 -13.50
N ASP A 56 5.99 5.99 -12.52
CA ASP A 56 5.28 4.81 -12.03
C ASP A 56 3.97 5.17 -11.33
N VAL A 57 3.96 6.27 -10.58
CA VAL A 57 2.74 6.76 -9.91
C VAL A 57 1.70 7.20 -10.94
N TYR A 58 2.10 7.99 -11.94
CA TYR A 58 1.20 8.39 -13.02
C TYR A 58 0.64 7.18 -13.80
N ASN A 59 1.50 6.21 -14.15
CA ASN A 59 1.08 5.00 -14.86
C ASN A 59 0.16 4.13 -14.00
N THR A 60 0.42 4.04 -12.70
CA THR A 60 -0.43 3.30 -11.74
C THR A 60 -1.81 3.93 -11.62
N ILE A 61 -1.88 5.25 -11.44
CA ILE A 61 -3.16 5.97 -11.38
C ILE A 61 -3.90 5.87 -12.71
N GLY A 62 -3.19 6.03 -13.83
CA GLY A 62 -3.78 5.87 -15.16
C GLY A 62 -4.32 4.47 -15.41
N TYR A 63 -3.65 3.43 -14.91
CA TYR A 63 -4.16 2.06 -14.94
C TYR A 63 -5.41 1.92 -14.06
N TYR A 64 -5.38 2.43 -12.83
CA TYR A 64 -6.54 2.41 -11.93
C TYR A 64 -7.77 3.07 -12.57
N LEU A 65 -7.62 4.27 -13.14
CA LEU A 65 -8.72 4.98 -13.79
C LEU A 65 -9.33 4.23 -14.99
N ARG A 66 -8.55 3.38 -15.67
CA ARG A 66 -9.04 2.54 -16.79
C ARG A 66 -9.62 1.20 -16.34
N HIS A 67 -9.32 0.76 -15.12
CA HIS A 67 -9.62 -0.58 -14.62
C HIS A 67 -10.16 -0.54 -13.18
N GLN A 68 -10.99 0.47 -12.86
CA GLN A 68 -11.44 0.74 -11.49
C GLN A 68 -12.07 -0.49 -10.84
N ASP A 69 -13.06 -1.12 -11.49
CA ASP A 69 -13.76 -2.28 -10.95
C ASP A 69 -12.81 -3.43 -10.56
N ALA A 70 -11.81 -3.70 -11.40
CA ALA A 70 -10.84 -4.76 -11.16
C ALA A 70 -9.90 -4.44 -9.99
N VAL A 71 -9.48 -3.17 -9.88
CA VAL A 71 -8.61 -2.72 -8.80
C VAL A 71 -9.39 -2.63 -7.49
N GLU A 72 -10.59 -2.07 -7.47
CA GLU A 72 -11.45 -2.01 -6.27
C GLU A 72 -11.76 -3.41 -5.73
N ALA A 73 -12.12 -4.37 -6.60
CA ALA A 73 -12.32 -5.75 -6.19
C ALA A 73 -11.07 -6.40 -5.56
N TYR A 74 -9.87 -5.99 -6.01
CA TYR A 74 -8.62 -6.39 -5.38
C TYR A 74 -8.45 -5.72 -4.00
N LEU A 75 -8.68 -4.41 -3.89
CA LEU A 75 -8.59 -3.66 -2.63
C LEU A 75 -9.54 -4.24 -1.56
N ASP A 76 -10.78 -4.53 -1.94
CA ASP A 76 -11.79 -5.14 -1.06
C ASP A 76 -11.35 -6.49 -0.53
N ARG A 77 -10.83 -7.36 -1.41
CA ARG A 77 -10.33 -8.69 -1.01
C ARG A 77 -9.18 -8.57 -0.01
N ARG A 78 -8.28 -7.60 -0.21
CA ARG A 78 -7.13 -7.36 0.68
C ARG A 78 -7.58 -6.86 2.04
N GLU A 79 -8.58 -5.99 2.07
CA GLU A 79 -9.17 -5.49 3.30
C GLU A 79 -9.86 -6.60 4.09
N GLN A 80 -10.65 -7.45 3.43
CA GLN A 80 -11.27 -8.62 4.07
C GLN A 80 -10.23 -9.58 4.65
N LEU A 81 -9.13 -9.82 3.93
CA LEU A 81 -8.03 -10.64 4.44
C LEU A 81 -7.41 -10.02 5.69
N ALA A 82 -7.11 -8.72 5.67
CA ALA A 82 -6.54 -8.00 6.81
C ALA A 82 -7.46 -8.05 8.03
N GLN A 83 -8.77 -7.83 7.85
CA GLN A 83 -9.77 -7.93 8.91
C GLN A 83 -9.84 -9.35 9.49
N SER A 84 -9.83 -10.38 8.65
CA SER A 84 -9.87 -11.77 9.10
C SER A 84 -8.64 -12.16 9.94
N VAL A 85 -7.45 -11.65 9.56
CA VAL A 85 -6.21 -11.85 10.31
C VAL A 85 -6.29 -11.12 11.64
N GLN A 86 -6.77 -9.87 11.65
CA GLN A 86 -6.93 -9.09 12.88
C GLN A 86 -7.88 -9.80 13.86
N GLN A 87 -9.03 -10.28 13.41
CA GLN A 87 -9.99 -11.01 14.24
C GLN A 87 -9.39 -12.27 14.87
N ARG A 88 -8.59 -13.05 14.11
CA ARG A 88 -7.89 -14.23 14.64
C ARG A 88 -6.86 -13.86 15.70
N LEU A 89 -6.14 -12.75 15.50
CA LEU A 89 -5.09 -12.31 16.41
C LEU A 89 -5.64 -11.64 17.67
N SER A 90 -6.78 -10.96 17.61
CA SER A 90 -7.42 -10.32 18.78
C SER A 90 -7.79 -11.31 19.88
N GLY A 91 -8.00 -12.60 19.56
CA GLY A 91 -8.21 -13.65 20.56
C GLY A 91 -6.91 -14.23 21.17
N ILE A 92 -5.75 -13.90 20.60
CA ILE A 92 -4.44 -14.49 20.95
C ILE A 92 -3.50 -13.44 21.57
N GLN A 93 -3.69 -12.17 21.25
CA GLN A 93 -2.74 -11.13 21.60
C GLN A 93 -2.82 -10.77 23.11
N PRO A 94 -1.75 -10.96 23.90
CA PRO A 94 -1.72 -10.48 25.27
C PRO A 94 -1.89 -8.96 25.27
N ASP A 95 -2.63 -8.44 26.24
CA ASP A 95 -2.95 -7.02 26.35
C ASP A 95 -1.65 -6.19 26.33
N LEU A 96 -1.37 -5.56 25.19
CA LEU A 96 -0.17 -4.74 24.98
C LEU A 96 -0.10 -3.58 25.97
N SER A 97 -1.25 -3.18 26.54
CA SER A 97 -1.35 -2.23 27.65
C SER A 97 -0.58 -2.69 28.88
N LEU A 98 -0.57 -4.00 29.17
CA LEU A 98 0.17 -4.59 30.30
C LEU A 98 1.67 -4.57 30.05
N ILE A 99 2.10 -4.82 28.80
CA ILE A 99 3.51 -4.74 28.40
C ILE A 99 4.00 -3.30 28.49
N ARG A 100 3.22 -2.34 27.98
CA ARG A 100 3.52 -0.91 28.07
C ARG A 100 3.64 -0.43 29.51
N THR A 101 2.71 -0.85 30.37
CA THR A 101 2.72 -0.49 31.79
C THR A 101 3.96 -1.04 32.51
N ARG A 102 4.37 -2.29 32.23
CA ARG A 102 5.64 -2.85 32.75
C ARG A 102 6.87 -2.07 32.33
N LEU A 103 6.97 -1.70 31.06
CA LEU A 103 8.16 -0.99 30.55
C LEU A 103 8.27 0.43 31.12
N LEU A 104 7.15 1.14 31.26
CA LEU A 104 7.11 2.49 31.86
C LEU A 104 7.42 2.48 33.36
N SER A 105 7.00 1.43 34.08
CA SER A 105 7.31 1.28 35.51
C SER A 105 8.77 0.90 35.77
N GLN A 106 9.45 0.24 34.82
CA GLN A 106 10.89 -0.03 34.90
C GLN A 106 11.75 1.19 34.56
N GLN A 107 11.29 2.10 33.70
CA GLN A 107 12.04 3.32 33.34
C GLN A 107 12.05 4.39 34.43
N ASN A 108 11.07 4.40 35.35
CA ASN A 108 11.00 5.36 36.46
C ASN A 108 11.76 4.91 37.73
N GLN A 109 12.56 3.82 37.66
CA GLN A 109 13.35 3.30 38.78
C GLN A 109 14.87 3.52 38.65
N TYR A 110 15.30 4.30 37.66
CA TYR A 110 16.68 4.77 37.48
C TYR A 110 16.71 6.29 37.38
#